data_AF-A0A0J5GXK7-F1
#
_entry.id   AF-A0A0J5GXK7-F1
#
_cell.length_a   1.000
_cell.length_b   1.000
_cell.length_c   1.000
_cell.angle_alpha   90.00
_cell.angle_beta   90.00
_cell.angle_gamma   90.00
#
_symmetry.space_group_name_H-M   'P 1'
#
loop_
_entity.id
_entity.type
_entity.pdbx_description
1 polymer ?
#
loop_
_entity_poly.entity_id
_entity_poly.type
_entity_poly.pdbx_seq_one_letter_code
_entity_poly.pdbx_strand_id
1 'polypeptide(L)'
;MDAIQLGPLLIKKSYLVLLFSCLLAYLYIAMYLRNKPDILKTVENHLTSGMLWWIVVFKFSIIIFRPSIIWTNPYGLLFFTGGTKGVYLATIVTILFLYWKLNQSNIHIKTSTIIIVPSVLIVITCYYGILAIL
;
A
#
# COMPACT_ATOMS: atom_id res chain seq x y z
N MET A 1 8.52 22.99 -5.70
CA MET A 1 7.69 23.02 -6.94
C MET A 1 6.96 21.67 -7.05
N ASP A 2 6.01 21.41 -6.16
CA ASP A 2 5.79 20.05 -5.61
C ASP A 2 4.44 19.41 -5.91
N ALA A 3 3.59 20.09 -6.68
CA ALA A 3 2.31 19.55 -7.12
C ALA A 3 2.00 19.99 -8.54
N ILE A 4 1.48 19.06 -9.34
CA ILE A 4 0.89 19.34 -10.64
C ILE A 4 -0.58 19.67 -10.35
N GLN A 5 -0.97 20.91 -10.64
CA GLN A 5 -2.34 21.37 -10.45
C GLN A 5 -3.09 21.22 -11.77
N LEU A 6 -4.05 20.29 -11.83
CA LEU A 6 -4.98 20.12 -12.93
C LEU A 6 -6.35 20.64 -12.48
N GLY A 7 -6.56 21.96 -12.61
CA GLY A 7 -7.78 22.62 -12.14
C GLY A 7 -7.93 22.52 -10.60
N PRO A 8 -9.05 21.98 -10.07
CA PRO A 8 -9.23 21.78 -8.62
C PRO A 8 -8.44 20.59 -8.06
N LEU A 9 -7.90 19.71 -8.92
CA LEU A 9 -7.13 18.54 -8.50
C LEU A 9 -5.65 18.89 -8.33
N LEU A 10 -5.21 18.93 -7.06
CA LEU A 10 -3.81 19.06 -6.68
C LEU A 10 -3.18 17.68 -6.53
N ILE A 11 -2.42 17.24 -7.54
CA ILE A 11 -1.67 15.99 -7.49
C ILE A 11 -0.24 16.31 -7.04
N LYS A 12 0.10 15.98 -5.79
CA LYS A 12 1.48 16.07 -5.30
C LYS A 12 2.36 15.11 -6.10
N LYS A 13 3.55 15.57 -6.51
CA LYS A 13 4.54 14.74 -7.20
C LYS A 13 4.89 13.48 -6.39
N SER A 14 4.88 13.57 -5.06
CA SER A 14 5.11 12.43 -4.16
C SER A 14 4.15 11.25 -4.42
N TYR A 15 2.90 11.49 -4.83
CA TYR A 15 1.96 10.42 -5.14
C TYR A 15 2.27 9.73 -6.48
N LEU A 16 2.74 10.49 -7.47
CA LEU A 16 3.22 9.95 -8.74
C LEU A 16 4.46 9.07 -8.53
N VAL A 17 5.41 9.54 -7.71
CA VAL A 17 6.61 8.77 -7.33
C VAL A 17 6.22 7.46 -6.65
N LEU A 18 5.30 7.52 -5.67
CA LEU A 18 4.82 6.33 -4.96
C LEU A 18 4.12 5.33 -5.90
N LEU A 19 3.30 5.81 -6.84
CA LEU A 19 2.69 4.96 -7.87
C LEU A 19 3.75 4.26 -8.73
N PHE A 20 4.78 5.00 -9.15
CA PHE A 20 5.86 4.46 -9.97
C PHE A 20 6.68 3.40 -9.21
N SER A 21 7.01 3.66 -7.94
CA SER A 21 7.70 2.68 -7.08
C SER A 21 6.88 1.41 -6.87
N CYS A 22 5.56 1.54 -6.71
CA CYS A 22 4.66 0.39 -6.61
C CYS A 22 4.62 -0.42 -7.92
N LEU A 23 4.65 0.26 -9.08
CA LEU A 23 4.66 -0.39 -10.38
C LEU A 23 5.94 -1.21 -10.60
N LEU A 24 7.09 -0.67 -10.20
CA LEU A 24 8.37 -1.40 -10.25
C LEU A 24 8.38 -2.63 -9.33
N ALA A 25 7.82 -2.52 -8.12
CA ALA A 25 7.69 -3.66 -7.22
C ALA A 25 6.78 -4.76 -7.80
N TYR A 26 5.68 -4.36 -8.46
CA TYR A 26 4.81 -5.30 -9.17
C TYR A 26 5.54 -6.00 -10.33
N LEU A 27 6.29 -5.25 -11.15
CA LEU A 27 7.08 -5.83 -12.24
C LEU A 27 8.10 -6.84 -11.74
N TYR A 28 8.76 -6.57 -10.61
CA TYR A 28 9.67 -7.52 -9.97
C TYR A 28 8.95 -8.84 -9.64
N ILE A 29 7.77 -8.78 -9.02
CA ILE A 29 6.97 -9.96 -8.67
C ILE A 29 6.55 -10.72 -9.94
N ALA A 30 6.05 -10.00 -10.95
CA ALA A 30 5.60 -10.57 -12.22
C ALA A 30 6.75 -11.29 -12.95
N MET A 31 7.96 -10.70 -12.97
CA MET A 31 9.14 -11.31 -13.55
C MET A 31 9.62 -12.53 -12.75
N TYR A 32 9.63 -12.45 -11.42
CA TYR A 32 10.09 -13.53 -10.55
C TYR A 32 9.16 -14.77 -10.63
N LEU A 33 7.85 -14.55 -10.75
CA LEU A 33 6.84 -15.63 -10.81
C LEU A 33 6.39 -15.98 -12.23
N ARG A 34 7.02 -15.42 -13.27
CA ARG A 34 6.67 -15.68 -14.67
C ARG A 34 6.64 -17.18 -15.01
N ASN A 35 7.51 -17.97 -14.40
CA ASN A 35 7.61 -19.41 -14.62
C ASN A 35 6.60 -20.24 -13.79
N LYS A 36 5.79 -19.60 -12.93
CA LYS A 36 4.83 -20.25 -12.03
C LYS A 36 3.50 -19.47 -12.01
N PRO A 37 2.71 -19.56 -13.09
CA PRO A 37 1.49 -18.74 -13.27
C PRO A 37 0.44 -18.97 -12.17
N ASP A 38 0.34 -20.19 -11.62
CA ASP A 38 -0.61 -20.50 -10.54
C ASP A 38 -0.29 -19.72 -9.24
N ILE A 39 1.00 -19.59 -8.94
CA ILE A 39 1.46 -18.82 -7.77
C ILE A 39 1.29 -17.32 -8.05
N LEU A 40 1.58 -16.86 -9.28
CA LEU A 40 1.40 -15.47 -9.67
C LEU A 40 -0.06 -15.03 -9.45
N LYS A 41 -1.02 -15.81 -9.95
CA LYS A 41 -2.46 -15.52 -9.80
C LYS A 41 -2.90 -15.50 -8.33
N THR A 42 -2.32 -16.38 -7.51
CA THR A 42 -2.57 -16.40 -6.06
C THR A 42 -2.02 -15.14 -5.39
N VAL A 43 -0.81 -14.73 -5.75
CA VAL A 43 -0.17 -13.51 -5.23
C VAL A 43 -0.92 -12.26 -5.67
N GLU A 44 -1.36 -12.17 -6.92
CA GLU A 44 -2.18 -11.06 -7.43
C GLU A 44 -3.51 -10.94 -6.67
N ASN A 45 -4.19 -12.07 -6.42
CA ASN A 45 -5.41 -12.09 -5.60
C ASN A 45 -5.15 -11.63 -4.15
N HIS A 46 -3.98 -11.97 -3.59
CA HIS A 46 -3.59 -11.51 -2.27
C HIS A 46 -3.22 -10.03 -2.26
N LEU A 47 -2.50 -9.53 -3.26
CA LEU A 47 -2.15 -8.11 -3.42
C LEU A 47 -3.39 -7.23 -3.57
N THR A 48 -4.34 -7.63 -4.42
CA THR A 48 -5.62 -6.93 -4.58
C THR A 48 -6.44 -6.95 -3.29
N SER A 49 -6.50 -8.09 -2.60
CA SER A 49 -7.11 -8.18 -1.26
C SER A 49 -6.42 -7.24 -0.27
N GLY A 50 -5.09 -7.20 -0.26
CA GLY A 50 -4.29 -6.35 0.62
C GLY A 50 -4.50 -4.87 0.34
N MET A 51 -4.58 -4.48 -0.95
CA MET A 51 -4.86 -3.11 -1.36
C MET A 51 -6.25 -2.65 -0.91
N LEU A 52 -7.26 -3.53 -1.00
CA LEU A 52 -8.59 -3.26 -0.45
C LEU A 52 -8.54 -3.06 1.07
N TRP A 53 -7.85 -3.95 1.78
CA TRP A 53 -7.64 -3.80 3.22
C TRP A 53 -6.91 -2.51 3.58
N TRP A 54 -5.89 -2.12 2.81
CA TRP A 54 -5.18 -0.86 3.00
C TRP A 54 -6.12 0.34 2.87
N ILE A 55 -6.97 0.38 1.85
CA ILE A 55 -7.95 1.46 1.66
C ILE A 55 -8.95 1.51 2.81
N VAL A 56 -9.47 0.35 3.22
CA VAL A 56 -10.42 0.24 4.34
C VAL A 56 -9.76 0.74 5.63
N VAL A 57 -8.59 0.22 5.98
CA VAL A 57 -7.88 0.59 7.21
C VAL A 57 -7.46 2.07 7.17
N PHE A 58 -6.99 2.57 6.03
CA PHE A 58 -6.64 3.97 5.86
C PHE A 58 -7.86 4.87 6.09
N LYS A 59 -9.01 4.53 5.52
CA LYS A 59 -10.24 5.30 5.67
C LYS A 59 -10.77 5.27 7.09
N PHE A 60 -10.76 4.10 7.74
CA PHE A 60 -11.23 3.95 9.11
C PHE A 60 -10.19 4.33 10.19
N SER A 61 -8.93 4.60 9.80
CA SER A 61 -7.89 5.02 10.75
C SER A 61 -8.24 6.27 11.54
N ILE A 62 -9.10 7.13 11.01
CA ILE A 62 -9.55 8.34 11.69
C ILE A 62 -10.36 8.05 12.96
N ILE A 63 -11.07 6.92 13.02
CA ILE A 63 -11.79 6.47 14.22
C ILE A 63 -10.81 6.25 15.37
N ILE A 64 -9.65 5.66 15.05
CA ILE A 64 -8.59 5.35 16.03
C ILE A 64 -7.89 6.64 16.49
N PHE A 65 -7.55 7.53 15.55
CA PHE A 65 -6.76 8.73 15.86
C PHE A 65 -7.58 9.94 16.35
N ARG A 66 -8.87 10.01 16.02
CA ARG A 66 -9.78 11.10 16.39
C ARG A 66 -11.18 10.55 16.74
N PRO A 67 -11.31 9.81 17.84
CA PRO A 67 -12.59 9.20 18.24
C PRO A 67 -13.68 10.23 18.55
N SER A 68 -13.32 11.47 18.88
CA SER A 68 -14.29 12.55 19.15
C SER A 68 -15.13 12.96 17.94
N ILE A 69 -14.66 12.68 16.71
CA ILE A 69 -15.40 12.97 15.46
C ILE A 69 -16.69 12.15 15.36
N ILE A 70 -16.73 10.95 15.96
CA ILE A 70 -17.91 10.07 15.92
C ILE A 70 -19.13 10.76 16.53
N TRP A 71 -18.91 11.49 17.63
CA TRP A 71 -19.97 12.15 18.40
C TRP A 71 -20.26 13.58 17.93
N THR A 72 -19.25 14.26 17.41
CA THR A 72 -19.35 15.68 17.02
C THR A 72 -19.75 15.88 15.57
N ASN A 73 -19.32 14.99 14.66
CA ASN A 73 -19.61 15.15 13.24
C ASN A 73 -19.51 13.80 12.47
N PRO A 74 -20.55 12.94 12.55
CA PRO A 74 -20.50 11.60 11.95
C PRO A 74 -20.36 11.63 10.42
N TYR A 75 -20.90 12.66 9.75
CA TYR A 75 -20.69 12.86 8.30
C TYR A 75 -19.24 13.19 7.97
N GLY A 76 -18.49 13.78 8.91
CA GLY A 76 -17.06 14.06 8.78
C GLY A 76 -16.21 12.82 8.54
N LEU A 77 -16.65 11.62 8.96
CA LEU A 77 -15.94 10.36 8.70
C LEU A 77 -15.76 10.06 7.21
N LEU A 78 -16.66 10.55 6.36
CA LEU A 78 -16.58 10.32 4.91
C LEU A 78 -15.57 11.25 4.24
N PHE A 79 -15.35 12.44 4.81
CA PHE A 79 -14.52 13.50 4.24
C PHE A 79 -13.12 13.56 4.85
N PHE A 80 -12.98 13.21 6.13
CA PHE A 80 -11.70 13.29 6.82
C PHE A 80 -10.97 11.95 6.79
N THR A 81 -9.64 12.03 6.65
CA THR A 81 -8.74 10.87 6.70
C THR A 81 -7.83 10.98 7.92
N GLY A 82 -7.25 9.85 8.35
CA GLY A 82 -6.25 9.84 9.44
C GLY A 82 -4.93 10.54 9.09
N GLY A 83 -4.84 11.18 7.91
CA GLY A 83 -3.66 11.87 7.43
C GLY A 83 -2.44 10.93 7.32
N THR A 84 -1.27 11.46 7.64
CA THR A 84 0.01 10.70 7.62
C THR A 84 0.00 9.52 8.59
N LYS A 85 -0.55 9.68 9.79
CA LYS A 85 -0.66 8.61 10.80
C LYS A 85 -1.53 7.45 10.30
N GLY A 86 -2.62 7.77 9.61
CA GLY A 86 -3.48 6.79 8.95
C GLY A 86 -2.75 5.97 7.89
N VAL A 87 -1.89 6.61 7.09
CA VAL A 87 -1.07 5.91 6.08
C VAL A 87 -0.14 4.90 6.74
N TYR A 88 0.59 5.28 7.81
CA TYR A 88 1.48 4.34 8.51
C TYR A 88 0.72 3.14 9.08
N LEU A 89 -0.43 3.38 9.71
CA LEU A 89 -1.26 2.32 10.29
C LEU A 89 -1.77 1.36 9.21
N ALA A 90 -2.30 1.90 8.11
CA ALA A 90 -2.77 1.10 6.98
C ALA A 90 -1.65 0.25 6.38
N THR A 91 -0.45 0.81 6.24
CA THR A 91 0.71 0.09 5.71
C THR A 91 1.12 -1.05 6.63
N ILE A 92 1.24 -0.82 7.95
CA ILE A 92 1.60 -1.87 8.92
C ILE A 92 0.57 -3.00 8.92
N VAL A 93 -0.73 -2.66 8.99
CA VAL A 93 -1.81 -3.66 9.01
C VAL A 93 -1.84 -4.47 7.72
N THR A 94 -1.62 -3.82 6.57
CA THR A 94 -1.64 -4.51 5.27
C THR A 94 -0.45 -5.45 5.12
N ILE A 95 0.75 -5.07 5.58
CA ILE A 95 1.92 -5.95 5.58
C ILE A 95 1.67 -7.17 6.45
N LEU A 96 1.13 -6.98 7.66
CA LEU A 96 0.78 -8.08 8.57
C LEU A 96 -0.28 -9.00 7.96
N PHE A 97 -1.31 -8.42 7.35
CA PHE A 97 -2.38 -9.16 6.68
C PHE A 97 -1.85 -9.99 5.50
N LEU A 98 -1.02 -9.39 4.64
CA LEU A 98 -0.39 -10.08 3.51
C LEU A 98 0.51 -11.21 4.01
N TYR A 99 1.35 -10.95 5.00
CA TYR A 99 2.21 -11.98 5.60
C TYR A 99 1.39 -13.16 6.13
N TRP A 100 0.31 -12.88 6.87
CA TRP A 100 -0.56 -13.93 7.40
C TRP A 100 -1.25 -14.72 6.30
N LYS A 101 -1.79 -14.03 5.28
CA LYS A 101 -2.52 -14.67 4.18
C LYS A 101 -1.62 -15.51 3.28
N LEU A 102 -0.38 -15.07 3.04
CA LEU A 102 0.64 -15.82 2.31
C LEU A 102 1.23 -17.00 3.11
N ASN A 103 1.11 -16.99 4.43
CA ASN A 103 1.51 -18.13 5.27
C ASN A 103 0.40 -19.20 5.37
N GLN A 104 -0.86 -18.80 5.16
CA GLN A 104 -1.99 -19.73 5.12
C GLN A 104 -2.19 -20.38 3.75
N SER A 105 -1.83 -19.71 2.65
CA SER A 105 -1.75 -20.38 1.36
C SER A 105 -0.55 -21.33 1.39
N ASN A 106 -0.73 -22.58 0.92
CA ASN A 106 0.24 -23.68 0.88
C ASN A 106 1.56 -23.39 0.10
N ILE A 107 1.87 -22.13 -0.13
CA ILE A 107 3.13 -21.62 -0.65
C ILE A 107 4.18 -21.83 0.44
N HIS A 108 5.32 -22.43 0.08
CA HIS A 108 6.43 -22.55 1.01
C HIS A 108 6.78 -21.19 1.61
N ILE A 109 6.82 -21.12 2.95
CA ILE A 109 7.03 -19.88 3.70
C ILE A 109 8.28 -19.10 3.25
N LYS A 110 9.29 -19.82 2.74
CA LYS A 110 10.53 -19.27 2.15
C LYS A 110 10.26 -18.48 0.86
N THR A 111 9.35 -18.95 0.01
CA THR A 111 8.96 -18.25 -1.22
C THR A 111 8.13 -17.01 -0.90
N SER A 112 7.22 -17.09 0.08
CA SER A 112 6.41 -15.95 0.52
C SER A 112 7.27 -14.81 1.10
N THR A 113 8.25 -15.12 1.97
CA THR A 113 9.17 -14.10 2.52
C THR A 113 10.10 -13.50 1.46
N ILE A 114 10.60 -14.32 0.53
CA ILE A 114 11.43 -13.87 -0.60
C ILE A 114 10.66 -12.95 -1.55
N ILE A 115 9.33 -12.97 -1.58
CA ILE A 115 8.54 -12.06 -2.43
C ILE A 115 8.23 -10.75 -1.69
N ILE A 116 7.78 -10.84 -0.43
CA ILE A 116 7.30 -9.67 0.33
C ILE A 116 8.45 -8.74 0.75
N VAL A 117 9.55 -9.29 1.24
CA VAL A 117 10.67 -8.48 1.76
C VAL A 117 11.31 -7.60 0.67
N PRO A 118 11.74 -8.14 -0.49
CA PRO A 118 12.33 -7.31 -1.53
C PRO A 118 11.31 -6.38 -2.19
N SER A 119 10.03 -6.76 -2.31
CA SER A 119 9.03 -5.83 -2.85
C SER A 119 8.85 -4.59 -1.96
N VAL A 120 8.81 -4.75 -0.64
CA VAL A 120 8.77 -3.62 0.31
C VAL A 120 10.06 -2.79 0.23
N LEU A 121 11.23 -3.44 0.15
CA LEU A 121 12.52 -2.74 0.00
C LEU A 121 12.61 -1.95 -1.31
N ILE A 122 12.12 -2.50 -2.41
CA ILE A 122 12.08 -1.81 -3.72
C ILE A 122 11.20 -0.57 -3.61
N VAL A 123 10.02 -0.66 -3.00
CA VAL A 123 9.14 0.50 -2.84
C VAL A 123 9.83 1.60 -2.01
N ILE A 124 10.45 1.24 -0.89
CA ILE A 124 11.12 2.19 0.00
C ILE A 124 12.31 2.84 -0.70
N THR A 125 13.23 2.04 -1.26
CA THR A 125 14.46 2.55 -1.88
C THR A 125 14.16 3.38 -3.12
N CYS A 126 13.18 2.97 -3.94
CA CYS A 126 12.78 3.72 -5.13
C CYS A 126 12.07 5.02 -4.75
N TYR A 127 11.22 5.02 -3.72
CA TYR A 127 10.53 6.23 -3.26
C TYR A 127 11.53 7.28 -2.74
N TYR A 128 12.45 6.89 -1.86
CA TYR A 128 13.47 7.80 -1.34
C TYR A 128 14.51 8.19 -2.40
N GLY A 129 14.88 7.27 -3.30
CA GLY A 129 15.82 7.54 -4.38
C GLY A 129 15.28 8.56 -5.39
N ILE A 130 14.02 8.42 -5.80
CA ILE A 130 13.39 9.38 -6.72
C ILE A 130 13.16 10.73 -6.03
N LEU A 131 12.78 10.74 -4.74
CA LEU A 131 12.65 11.98 -3.97
C LEU A 131 13.97 12.71 -3.77
N ALA A 132 15.11 12.00 -3.68
CA ALA A 132 16.42 12.63 -3.53
C ALA A 132 16.89 13.36 -4.81
N ILE A 133 16.32 13.01 -5.97
CA ILE A 133 16.69 13.57 -7.28
C ILE A 133 15.77 14.75 -7.66
N LEU A 134 14.61 14.88 -7.02
CA LEU A 134 13.52 15.83 -7.36
C LEU A 134 13.53 17.06 -6.44
#